data_AF-A0A9E4DIR3-F1
#
_entry.id   AF-A0A9E4DIR3-F1
#
_cell.length_a   1.000
_cell.length_b   1.000
_cell.length_c   1.000
_cell.angle_alpha   90.00
_cell.angle_beta   90.00
_cell.angle_gamma   90.00
#
_symmetry.space_group_name_H-M   'P 1'
#
loop_
_entity.id
_entity.type
_entity.pdbx_description
1 polymer ?
#
loop_
_entity_poly.entity_id
_entity_poly.type
_entity_poly.pdbx_seq_one_letter_code
_entity_poly.pdbx_strand_id
1 'polypeptide(L)'
;HILLSRQVGVPYIIVYMNKADMVDDAELLELVEMEIRELLDSYEFPGDDTPIIVGSALKALEGDTSEIGTQSIDKLVEALDSYIPTPERAIDGAFIMPIEDVFSISGR
;
A
#
# COMPACT_ATOMS: atom_id res chain seq x y z
N HIS A 1 -6.95 -8.04 -6.76
CA HIS A 1 -5.83 -7.07 -6.77
C HIS A 1 -4.50 -7.76 -6.50
N ILE A 2 -4.31 -8.44 -5.37
CA ILE A 2 -3.04 -9.14 -5.06
C ILE A 2 -2.57 -10.10 -6.18
N LEU A 3 -3.47 -10.97 -6.68
CA LEU A 3 -3.16 -11.82 -7.84
C LEU A 3 -2.73 -11.04 -9.09
N LEU A 4 -3.41 -9.93 -9.41
CA LEU A 4 -3.07 -9.09 -10.55
C LEU A 4 -1.71 -8.42 -10.34
N SER A 5 -1.45 -7.90 -9.14
CA SER A 5 -0.16 -7.32 -8.75
C SER A 5 0.98 -8.29 -8.99
N ARG A 6 0.80 -9.57 -8.62
CA ARG A 6 1.78 -10.63 -8.92
C ARG A 6 1.95 -10.82 -10.43
N GLN A 7 0.86 -10.91 -11.19
CA GLN A 7 0.90 -11.13 -12.65
C GLN A 7 1.55 -9.99 -13.43
N VAL A 8 1.41 -8.74 -12.97
CA VAL A 8 2.03 -7.56 -13.61
C VAL A 8 3.41 -7.21 -13.03
N GLY A 9 3.95 -8.05 -12.15
CA GLY A 9 5.32 -7.94 -11.65
C GLY A 9 5.53 -6.90 -10.56
N VAL A 10 4.51 -6.57 -9.76
CA VAL A 10 4.66 -5.72 -8.57
C VAL A 10 5.51 -6.47 -7.53
N PRO A 11 6.67 -5.94 -7.13
CA PRO A 11 7.62 -6.68 -6.28
C PRO A 11 7.34 -6.56 -4.78
N TYR A 12 6.74 -5.45 -4.33
CA TYR A 12 6.49 -5.15 -2.91
C TYR A 12 5.06 -4.65 -2.73
N ILE A 13 4.44 -5.04 -1.61
CA ILE A 13 3.13 -4.56 -1.17
C ILE A 13 3.29 -4.05 0.25
N ILE A 14 2.62 -2.94 0.57
CA ILE A 14 2.36 -2.48 1.93
C ILE A 14 0.84 -2.45 2.10
N VAL A 15 0.36 -2.84 3.27
CA VAL A 15 -1.06 -2.90 3.56
C VAL A 15 -1.44 -1.79 4.54
N TYR A 16 -2.55 -1.12 4.24
CA TYR A 16 -3.19 -0.19 5.16
C TYR A 16 -4.58 -0.71 5.51
N MET A 17 -4.75 -1.20 6.73
CA MET A 17 -6.03 -1.65 7.28
C MET A 17 -6.83 -0.43 7.73
N ASN A 18 -7.64 0.09 6.81
CA ASN A 18 -8.45 1.29 7.01
C ASN A 18 -9.73 1.01 7.82
N LYS A 19 -10.37 2.08 8.30
CA LYS A 19 -11.61 2.09 9.09
C LYS A 19 -11.46 1.53 10.51
N ALA A 20 -10.28 1.65 11.10
CA ALA A 20 -10.05 1.29 12.50
C ALA A 20 -10.95 2.06 13.48
N ASP A 21 -11.47 3.22 13.08
CA ASP A 21 -12.44 4.01 13.87
C ASP A 21 -13.83 3.38 13.97
N MET A 22 -14.12 2.37 13.16
CA MET A 22 -15.41 1.65 13.14
C MET A 22 -15.32 0.29 13.85
N VAL A 23 -14.15 -0.08 14.37
CA VAL A 23 -13.88 -1.37 14.99
C VAL A 23 -13.30 -1.14 16.39
N ASP A 24 -14.09 -1.43 17.41
CA ASP A 24 -13.69 -1.24 18.81
C ASP A 24 -12.98 -2.47 19.41
N ASP A 25 -12.93 -3.58 18.67
CA ASP A 25 -12.39 -4.87 19.13
C ASP A 25 -11.00 -5.14 18.54
N ALA A 26 -9.99 -5.14 19.41
CA ALA A 26 -8.61 -5.42 19.03
C ALA A 26 -8.41 -6.86 18.56
N GLU A 27 -9.16 -7.84 19.09
CA GLU A 27 -9.04 -9.25 18.68
C GLU A 27 -9.51 -9.42 17.22
N LEU A 28 -10.52 -8.65 16.80
CA LEU A 28 -10.98 -8.68 15.42
C LEU A 28 -9.94 -8.08 14.46
N LEU A 29 -9.24 -7.02 14.86
CA LEU A 29 -8.17 -6.42 14.05
C LEU A 29 -6.98 -7.37 13.90
N GLU A 30 -6.59 -8.05 14.98
CA GLU A 30 -5.54 -9.07 14.94
C GLU A 30 -5.92 -10.25 14.03
N LEU A 31 -7.16 -10.71 14.09
CA LEU A 31 -7.65 -11.78 13.21
C LEU A 31 -7.60 -11.38 11.73
N VAL A 32 -8.06 -10.16 11.40
CA VAL A 32 -8.02 -9.66 10.02
C VAL A 32 -6.57 -9.50 9.55
N GLU A 33 -5.66 -9.06 10.42
CA GLU A 33 -4.23 -9.00 10.10
C GLU A 33 -3.68 -10.39 9.74
N MET A 34 -4.00 -11.42 10.54
CA MET A 34 -3.59 -12.79 10.24
C MET A 34 -4.12 -13.27 8.88
N GLU A 35 -5.41 -13.04 8.59
CA GLU A 35 -6.01 -13.42 7.31
C GLU A 35 -5.35 -12.69 6.12
N ILE A 36 -4.95 -11.42 6.29
CA ILE A 36 -4.23 -10.66 5.27
C ILE A 36 -2.84 -11.27 5.03
N ARG A 37 -2.12 -11.65 6.09
CA ARG A 37 -0.78 -12.26 5.97
C ARG A 37 -0.85 -13.60 5.24
N GLU A 38 -1.78 -14.47 5.62
CA GLU A 38 -2.02 -15.75 4.93
C GLU A 38 -2.39 -15.54 3.45
N LEU A 39 -3.18 -14.51 3.16
CA LEU A 39 -3.55 -14.17 1.79
C LEU A 39 -2.34 -13.71 0.97
N LEU A 40 -1.45 -12.90 1.55
CA LEU A 40 -0.22 -12.47 0.89
C LEU A 40 0.70 -13.67 0.59
N ASP A 41 0.89 -14.56 1.56
CA ASP A 41 1.69 -15.78 1.40
C ASP A 41 1.13 -16.69 0.30
N SER A 42 -0.20 -16.81 0.22
CA SER A 42 -0.87 -17.61 -0.81
C SER A 42 -0.58 -17.13 -2.25
N TYR A 43 -0.19 -15.86 -2.42
CA TYR A 43 0.15 -15.25 -3.71
C TYR A 43 1.65 -14.90 -3.83
N GLU A 44 2.50 -15.54 -3.02
CA GLU A 44 3.96 -15.40 -3.08
C GLU A 44 4.48 -13.99 -2.75
N PHE A 45 3.74 -13.25 -1.93
CA PHE A 45 4.24 -12.06 -1.23
C PHE A 45 4.66 -12.47 0.19
N PRO A 46 5.69 -11.84 0.80
CA PRO A 46 6.15 -12.19 2.14
C PRO A 46 5.15 -11.67 3.18
N GLY A 47 4.16 -12.47 3.55
CA GLY A 47 3.08 -12.08 4.47
C GLY A 47 3.60 -11.66 5.84
N ASP A 48 4.54 -12.41 6.42
CA ASP A 48 5.15 -12.12 7.71
C ASP A 48 5.95 -10.79 7.73
N ASP A 49 6.69 -10.50 6.66
CA ASP A 49 7.56 -9.31 6.59
C ASP A 49 6.83 -8.07 6.04
N THR A 50 5.64 -8.24 5.44
CA THR A 50 4.90 -7.13 4.86
C THR A 50 4.42 -6.17 5.95
N PRO A 51 4.72 -4.86 5.86
CA PRO A 51 4.18 -3.87 6.78
C PRO A 51 2.67 -3.77 6.65
N ILE A 52 1.97 -3.93 7.77
CA ILE A 52 0.52 -3.73 7.89
C ILE A 52 0.30 -2.59 8.89
N ILE A 53 -0.29 -1.50 8.42
CA ILE A 53 -0.56 -0.32 9.23
C ILE A 53 -2.06 -0.23 9.46
N VAL A 54 -2.47 -0.12 10.72
CA VAL A 54 -3.87 0.02 11.12
C VAL A 54 -4.20 1.48 11.34
N GLY A 55 -5.31 1.96 10.76
CA GLY A 55 -5.71 3.35 10.92
C GLY A 55 -7.07 3.68 10.33
N SER A 56 -7.39 4.97 10.37
CA SER A 56 -8.57 5.57 9.78
C SER A 56 -8.16 6.74 8.92
N ALA A 57 -8.20 6.52 7.60
CA ALA A 57 -7.96 7.58 6.63
C ALA A 57 -9.00 8.72 6.73
N LEU A 58 -10.21 8.42 7.23
CA LEU A 58 -11.22 9.45 7.50
C LEU A 58 -10.77 10.35 8.65
N LYS A 59 -10.36 9.76 9.78
CA LYS A 59 -9.87 10.52 10.94
C LYS A 59 -8.61 11.32 10.61
N ALA A 60 -7.69 10.73 9.86
CA ALA A 60 -6.51 11.44 9.36
C ALA A 60 -6.89 12.66 8.50
N LEU A 61 -7.89 12.53 7.62
CA LEU A 61 -8.39 13.63 6.78
C LEU A 61 -9.11 14.71 7.59
N GLU A 62 -9.79 14.34 8.68
CA GLU A 62 -10.42 15.25 9.64
C GLU A 62 -9.40 16.00 10.53
N GLY A 63 -8.12 15.66 10.44
CA GLY A 63 -7.04 16.26 11.24
C GLY A 63 -6.91 15.68 12.65
N ASP A 64 -7.46 14.50 12.89
CA ASP A 64 -7.31 13.78 14.15
C ASP A 64 -5.86 13.33 14.35
N THR A 65 -5.22 13.75 15.44
CA THR A 65 -3.81 13.45 15.75
C THR A 65 -3.64 12.19 16.61
N SER A 66 -4.68 11.38 16.79
CA SER A 66 -4.61 10.08 17.46
C SER A 66 -3.77 9.07 16.67
N GLU A 67 -3.47 7.92 17.30
CA GLU A 67 -2.66 6.87 16.67
C GLU A 67 -3.29 6.31 15.39
N ILE A 68 -4.63 6.26 15.32
CA ILE A 68 -5.37 5.82 14.13
C ILE A 68 -5.63 6.96 13.12
N GLY A 69 -5.37 8.22 13.50
CA GLY A 69 -5.56 9.39 12.65
C GLY A 69 -4.30 9.68 11.80
N THR A 70 -3.81 10.92 11.84
CA THR A 70 -2.65 11.36 11.05
C THR A 70 -1.39 10.53 11.32
N GLN A 71 -1.21 10.06 12.56
CA GLN A 71 -0.05 9.23 12.92
C GLN A 71 0.00 7.89 12.17
N SER A 72 -1.16 7.31 11.85
CA SER A 72 -1.20 6.07 11.04
C SER A 72 -0.74 6.32 9.60
N ILE A 73 -0.98 7.52 9.06
CA ILE A 73 -0.47 7.92 7.75
C ILE A 73 1.04 8.16 7.79
N ASP A 74 1.54 8.80 8.85
CA ASP A 74 2.99 8.97 9.03
C ASP A 74 3.71 7.61 9.08
N LYS A 75 3.17 6.64 9.83
CA LYS A 75 3.67 5.25 9.86
C LYS A 75 3.60 4.57 8.50
N LEU A 76 2.53 4.80 7.72
CA LEU A 76 2.39 4.27 6.37
C LEU A 76 3.48 4.83 5.44
N VAL A 77 3.75 6.14 5.52
CA VAL A 77 4.82 6.79 4.72
C VAL A 77 6.20 6.29 5.14
N GLU A 78 6.45 6.14 6.44
CA GLU A 78 7.70 5.57 6.94
C GLU A 78 7.91 4.13 6.46
N ALA A 79 6.84 3.32 6.41
CA ALA A 79 6.90 1.98 5.83
C ALA A 79 7.19 2.01 4.32
N LEU A 80 6.60 2.95 3.57
CA LEU A 80 6.91 3.12 2.14
C LEU A 80 8.41 3.37 1.93
N ASP A 81 8.99 4.28 2.71
CA ASP A 81 10.40 4.67 2.58
C ASP A 81 11.37 3.56 3.02
N SER A 82 11.01 2.77 4.05
CA SER A 82 11.90 1.77 4.64
C SER A 82 11.78 0.38 4.01
N TYR A 83 10.60 0.00 3.50
CA TYR A 83 10.35 -1.34 2.98
C TYR A 83 10.48 -1.43 1.46
N ILE A 84 10.11 -0.38 0.71
CA ILE A 84 10.20 -0.40 -0.75
C ILE A 84 11.55 0.19 -1.18
N PRO A 85 12.48 -0.61 -1.73
CA PRO A 85 13.76 -0.09 -2.18
C PRO A 85 13.58 0.86 -3.37
N THR A 86 14.49 1.82 -3.50
CA THR A 86 14.53 2.68 -4.68
C THR A 86 14.79 1.83 -5.92
N PRO A 87 13.93 1.89 -6.96
CA PRO A 87 14.10 1.08 -8.15
C PRO A 87 15.32 1.52 -8.96
N GLU A 88 15.99 0.56 -9.59
CA GLU A 88 17.07 0.84 -10.52
C GLU A 88 16.53 1.46 -11.81
N ARG A 89 17.14 2.57 -12.25
CA ARG A 89 16.73 3.27 -13.46
C ARG A 89 17.42 2.65 -14.68
N ALA A 90 16.64 2.12 -15.62
CA ALA A 90 17.14 1.57 -16.88
C ALA A 90 17.49 2.68 -17.91
N ILE A 91 18.53 3.48 -17.64
CA ILE A 91 18.92 4.61 -18.51
C ILE A 91 19.77 4.21 -19.72
N ASP A 92 20.42 3.04 -19.68
CA ASP A 92 21.31 2.56 -20.73
C ASP A 92 20.58 1.70 -21.79
N GLY A 93 19.27 1.51 -21.63
CA GLY A 93 18.44 0.73 -22.53
C GLY A 93 17.92 1.51 -23.73
N ALA A 94 17.24 0.81 -24.64
CA ALA A 94 16.45 1.47 -25.68
C ALA A 94 15.30 2.26 -25.04
N PHE A 95 14.94 3.41 -25.64
CA PHE A 95 13.80 4.18 -25.17
C PHE A 95 12.51 3.38 -25.32
N ILE A 96 11.82 3.15 -24.21
CA ILE A 96 10.51 2.51 -24.13
C ILE A 96 9.62 3.38 -23.24
N MET A 97 8.44 3.74 -23.73
CA MET A 97 7.44 4.52 -23.00
C MET A 97 6.06 3.90 -23.22
N PRO A 98 5.54 3.12 -22.26
CA PRO A 98 4.17 2.62 -22.31
C PRO A 98 3.19 3.81 -22.30
N ILE A 99 2.24 3.82 -23.23
CA ILE A 99 1.19 4.85 -23.28
C ILE A 99 0.16 4.52 -22.20
N GLU A 100 -0.06 5.46 -21.28
CA GLU A 100 -1.03 5.31 -20.19
C GLU A 100 -2.40 5.90 -20.58
N ASP A 101 -2.43 7.12 -21.12
CA ASP A 101 -3.64 7.76 -21.62
C ASP A 101 -3.35 8.71 -22.81
N VAL A 102 -4.37 9.09 -23.58
CA VAL A 102 -4.28 9.97 -24.75
C VAL A 102 -5.19 11.18 -24.58
N PHE A 103 -4.58 12.35 -24.51
CA PHE A 103 -5.29 13.63 -24.44
C PHE A 103 -5.14 14.41 -25.75
N SER A 104 -6.21 15.12 -26.15
CA SER A 104 -6.16 16.11 -27.23
C SER A 104 -6.17 17.50 -26.63
N ILE A 105 -5.18 18.32 -26.99
CA ILE A 105 -5.07 19.71 -26.56
C ILE A 105 -5.37 20.59 -27.77
N SER A 106 -6.53 21.25 -27.77
CA SER A 106 -6.97 22.11 -28.87
C SER A 106 -5.96 23.22 -29.19
N GLY A 107 -5.52 23.30 -30.46
CA GLY A 107 -4.59 24.31 -30.95
C GLY A 107 -3.19 23.80 -31.32
N ARG A 108 -2.95 22.49 -31.27
CA ARG A 108 -1.80 21.80 -31.85
C ARG A 108 -2.24 20.58 -32.64
#